data_AF-A0A7S3T309-F1
#
_entry.id   AF-A0A7S3T309-F1
#
_cell.length_a   1.000
_cell.length_b   1.000
_cell.length_c   1.000
_cell.angle_alpha   90.00
_cell.angle_beta   90.00
_cell.angle_gamma   90.00
#
_symmetry.space_group_name_H-M   'P 1'
#
loop_
_entity.id
_entity.type
_entity.pdbx_description
1 polymer ?
#
loop_
_entity_poly.entity_id
_entity_poly.type
_entity_poly.pdbx_seq_one_letter_code
_entity_poly.pdbx_strand_id
1 'polypeptide(L)'
;MYKLLFRGQTRLASFSSGTSGPREFLLAAPEARSITNAVEGEPNLAIALALSGRTTDWDAVKRAATRLRHRDYGLRDYYVDVRQAFPELQLYTVTREEYKAGHRDISSGLTPDEEYRRTLGALFALYWLARVGIDGECGLSFGVDDDWAPRKIPEQEDLDGSAALKKRLTFYCNTPWKKLLQLLVDAGMLTERGGRGGAVEVAVPRMCAMLALTAIHDVFKVEALLPRVRPEHAPFKGFAAGDVINDHDVAMYYVLDHFPEALPSFAGLDATQRHSVLFTQSKMSFNHGWLVQAEAPPHALFARFKRVIMAGEANPPDVSFYFVHWLTDLAGAVPNPLDGSERLVLGFPYQVLGSFITSFSVLSALATQTETEVFETYLESYWRDAAPRLRLGAPPSGEHAIAMMRLLCQAQSTEAQESVLAAWEKLSADDEKVLCDEMSRTGIADQHFRASAQKRPGGPAILVYYSPQLVRSLTPDSASQALAILAEVYRRSRKLWPLTPLERLDDDARTVTVRIDQIKELPPDTP
;
A
#
# COMPACT_ATOMS: atom_id res chain seq x y z
N MET A 1 -1.45 -1.44 -9.98
CA MET A 1 -1.05 -0.17 -9.29
C MET A 1 0.42 -0.16 -8.79
N TYR A 2 1.07 -1.33 -8.68
CA TYR A 2 2.41 -1.57 -8.15
C TYR A 2 3.61 -0.95 -8.89
N LYS A 3 3.49 -0.48 -10.14
CA LYS A 3 4.65 -0.03 -10.95
C LYS A 3 5.10 1.42 -10.71
N LEU A 4 4.27 2.26 -10.08
CA LEU A 4 4.48 3.72 -10.05
C LEU A 4 5.29 4.21 -8.82
N LEU A 5 5.25 3.51 -7.69
CA LEU A 5 6.01 3.87 -6.48
C LEU A 5 7.48 3.40 -6.51
N PHE A 6 7.87 2.51 -7.43
CA PHE A 6 9.13 1.76 -7.32
C PHE A 6 10.04 1.85 -8.56
N ARG A 7 9.74 2.74 -9.53
CA ARG A 7 10.57 2.92 -10.74
C ARG A 7 11.93 3.59 -10.50
N GLY A 8 12.29 3.92 -9.26
CA GLY A 8 13.59 4.50 -8.88
C GLY A 8 14.42 3.68 -7.88
N GLN A 9 13.90 2.55 -7.36
CA GLN A 9 14.73 1.62 -6.58
C GLN A 9 15.20 0.51 -7.51
N THR A 10 16.36 0.77 -8.12
CA THR A 10 17.21 -0.22 -8.77
C THR A 10 17.21 -1.51 -7.95
N ARG A 11 17.01 -2.64 -8.64
CA ARG A 11 17.01 -4.03 -8.12
C ARG A 11 17.62 -4.08 -6.72
N LEU A 12 16.81 -4.43 -5.70
CA LEU A 12 17.39 -5.10 -4.55
C LEU A 12 18.18 -6.25 -5.17
N ALA A 13 19.51 -6.14 -5.17
CA ALA A 13 20.35 -7.31 -5.28
C ALA A 13 19.72 -8.30 -4.31
N SER A 14 19.45 -9.51 -4.77
CA SER A 14 19.08 -10.60 -3.90
C SER A 14 20.08 -10.57 -2.74
N PHE A 15 19.68 -10.01 -1.60
CA PHE A 15 20.41 -10.19 -0.37
C PHE A 15 20.04 -11.61 0.04
N SER A 16 20.67 -12.56 -0.67
CA SER A 16 20.96 -13.87 -0.12
C SER A 16 21.83 -13.56 1.10
N SER A 17 21.19 -13.41 2.25
CA SER A 17 21.86 -13.84 3.48
C SER A 17 22.20 -15.30 3.20
N GLY A 18 23.50 -15.60 3.09
CA GLY A 18 24.06 -16.82 2.51
C GLY A 18 23.78 -18.08 3.32
N THR A 19 22.51 -18.38 3.55
CA THR A 19 21.97 -19.60 4.11
C THR A 19 20.57 -19.77 3.55
N SER A 20 20.46 -20.28 2.31
CA SER A 20 19.29 -21.07 1.92
C SER A 20 19.27 -22.28 2.86
N GLY A 21 18.68 -22.10 4.04
CA GLY A 21 18.63 -23.12 5.06
C GLY A 21 17.73 -24.27 4.63
N PRO A 22 17.88 -25.46 5.23
CA PRO A 22 17.07 -26.66 4.93
C PRO A 22 15.55 -26.52 5.16
N ARG A 23 15.03 -25.32 5.47
CA ARG A 23 13.64 -25.03 5.86
C ARG A 23 12.72 -24.70 4.68
N GLU A 24 13.24 -24.29 3.53
CA GLU A 24 12.42 -23.88 2.38
C GLU A 24 11.56 -25.03 1.82
N PHE A 25 12.03 -26.29 1.95
CA PHE A 25 11.25 -27.47 1.58
C PHE A 25 9.94 -27.63 2.37
N LEU A 26 9.81 -26.99 3.54
CA LEU A 26 8.59 -27.04 4.36
C LEU A 26 7.44 -26.22 3.78
N LEU A 27 7.72 -25.33 2.83
CA LEU A 27 6.73 -24.46 2.18
C LEU A 27 6.59 -24.74 0.68
N ALA A 28 6.86 -25.97 0.26
CA ALA A 28 6.78 -26.35 -1.15
C ALA A 28 5.40 -26.04 -1.74
N ALA A 29 5.40 -25.39 -2.91
CA ALA A 29 4.19 -25.21 -3.69
C ALA A 29 3.54 -26.56 -4.05
N PRO A 30 2.21 -26.59 -4.28
CA PRO A 30 1.54 -27.79 -4.78
C PRO A 30 2.16 -28.30 -6.08
N GLU A 31 2.00 -29.60 -6.37
CA GLU A 31 2.40 -30.15 -7.66
C GLU A 31 1.71 -29.42 -8.80
N ALA A 32 2.47 -29.06 -9.84
CA ALA A 32 1.96 -28.31 -10.98
C ALA A 32 0.83 -29.06 -11.68
N ARG A 33 -0.18 -28.30 -12.14
CA ARG A 33 -1.33 -28.85 -12.88
C ARG A 33 -1.40 -28.25 -14.26
N SER A 34 -1.38 -29.11 -15.27
CA SER A 34 -1.55 -28.68 -16.65
C SER A 34 -3.04 -28.50 -16.98
N ILE A 35 -3.36 -27.40 -17.66
CA ILE A 35 -4.67 -27.19 -18.29
C ILE A 35 -4.54 -27.20 -19.81
N THR A 36 -5.59 -27.66 -20.49
CA THR A 36 -5.61 -27.77 -21.95
C THR A 36 -5.75 -26.40 -22.60
N ASN A 37 -5.27 -26.26 -23.84
CA ASN A 37 -5.43 -25.00 -24.60
C ASN A 37 -6.91 -24.71 -24.96
N ALA A 38 -7.80 -25.70 -24.86
CA ALA A 38 -9.23 -25.53 -25.18
C ALA A 38 -9.99 -24.63 -24.20
N VAL A 39 -9.43 -24.38 -23.01
CA VAL A 39 -10.03 -23.51 -21.98
C VAL A 39 -9.33 -22.15 -21.85
N GLU A 40 -8.41 -21.83 -22.78
CA GLU A 40 -7.69 -20.55 -22.75
C GLU A 40 -8.64 -19.36 -22.92
N GLY A 41 -8.56 -18.40 -22.00
CA GLY A 41 -9.43 -17.22 -21.99
C GLY A 41 -10.81 -17.44 -21.38
N GLU A 42 -11.15 -18.69 -21.01
CA GLU A 42 -12.40 -19.05 -20.31
C GLU A 42 -12.10 -19.34 -18.82
N PRO A 43 -12.06 -18.30 -17.96
CA PRO A 43 -11.56 -18.42 -16.58
C PRO A 43 -12.37 -19.42 -15.75
N ASN A 44 -13.69 -19.46 -15.94
CA ASN A 44 -14.57 -20.39 -15.21
C ASN A 44 -14.25 -21.85 -15.53
N LEU A 45 -13.91 -22.17 -16.79
CA LEU A 45 -13.55 -23.53 -17.20
C LEU A 45 -12.11 -23.88 -16.77
N ALA A 46 -11.17 -22.96 -16.98
CA ALA A 46 -9.76 -23.15 -16.62
C ALA A 46 -9.59 -23.36 -15.10
N ILE A 47 -10.24 -22.53 -14.28
CA ILE A 47 -10.19 -22.64 -12.83
C ILE A 47 -10.90 -23.92 -12.35
N ALA A 48 -12.09 -24.24 -12.89
CA ALA A 48 -12.79 -25.47 -12.52
C ALA A 48 -11.95 -26.73 -12.81
N LEU A 49 -11.27 -26.78 -13.97
CA LEU A 49 -10.37 -27.86 -14.33
C LEU A 49 -9.19 -27.94 -13.35
N ALA A 50 -8.54 -26.81 -13.08
CA ALA A 50 -7.38 -26.70 -12.20
C ALA A 50 -7.70 -27.09 -10.74
N LEU A 51 -8.88 -26.71 -10.24
CA LEU A 51 -9.33 -27.06 -8.89
C LEU A 51 -9.85 -28.50 -8.80
N SER A 52 -10.30 -29.08 -9.92
CA SER A 52 -10.87 -30.44 -10.02
C SER A 52 -12.03 -30.67 -9.05
N GLY A 53 -12.95 -29.70 -8.97
CA GLY A 53 -14.13 -29.78 -8.11
C GLY A 53 -13.86 -29.62 -6.60
N ARG A 54 -12.62 -29.29 -6.20
CA ARG A 54 -12.33 -28.94 -4.80
C ARG A 54 -13.04 -27.64 -4.43
N THR A 55 -13.59 -27.61 -3.22
CA THR A 55 -14.25 -26.46 -2.61
C THR A 55 -13.48 -25.99 -1.37
N THR A 56 -13.77 -24.77 -0.92
CA THR A 56 -13.18 -24.22 0.30
C THR A 56 -13.64 -25.00 1.52
N ASP A 57 -12.69 -25.42 2.36
CA ASP A 57 -12.99 -25.99 3.68
C ASP A 57 -13.26 -24.84 4.67
N TRP A 58 -14.52 -24.43 4.74
CA TRP A 58 -14.95 -23.33 5.61
C TRP A 58 -14.78 -23.62 7.10
N ASP A 59 -14.72 -24.89 7.50
CA ASP A 59 -14.41 -25.22 8.90
C ASP A 59 -12.93 -24.93 9.18
N ALA A 60 -12.03 -25.25 8.26
CA ALA A 60 -10.62 -24.86 8.35
C ALA A 60 -10.44 -23.33 8.34
N VAL A 61 -11.15 -22.61 7.46
CA VAL A 61 -11.13 -21.12 7.46
C VAL A 61 -11.55 -20.57 8.82
N LYS A 62 -12.67 -21.05 9.37
CA LYS A 62 -13.20 -20.58 10.66
C LYS A 62 -12.30 -20.95 11.83
N ARG A 63 -11.70 -22.15 11.83
CA ARG A 63 -10.69 -22.55 12.82
C ARG A 63 -9.50 -21.62 12.76
N ALA A 64 -8.96 -21.36 11.56
CA ALA A 64 -7.83 -20.47 11.38
C ALA A 64 -8.11 -19.08 11.93
N ALA A 65 -9.23 -18.48 11.53
CA ALA A 65 -9.65 -17.15 12.00
C ALA A 65 -9.88 -17.10 13.52
N THR A 66 -10.65 -18.04 14.07
CA THR A 66 -11.04 -18.03 15.49
C THR A 66 -9.83 -18.18 16.41
N ARG A 67 -8.86 -19.03 16.03
CA ARG A 67 -7.71 -19.35 16.88
C ARG A 67 -6.55 -18.35 16.74
N LEU A 68 -6.60 -17.38 15.82
CA LEU A 68 -5.48 -16.45 15.55
C LEU A 68 -4.86 -15.85 16.82
N ARG A 69 -5.67 -15.49 17.81
CA ARG A 69 -5.19 -14.87 19.06
C ARG A 69 -5.02 -15.85 20.23
N HIS A 70 -5.19 -17.16 20.01
CA HIS A 70 -4.94 -18.17 21.03
C HIS A 70 -3.42 -18.40 21.18
N ARG A 71 -2.92 -18.45 22.42
CA ARG A 71 -1.48 -18.56 22.70
C ARG A 71 -0.87 -19.90 22.28
N ASP A 72 -1.68 -20.95 22.26
CA ASP A 72 -1.29 -22.32 21.87
C ASP A 72 -1.40 -22.58 20.36
N TYR A 73 -1.86 -21.59 19.59
CA TYR A 73 -2.02 -21.70 18.14
C TYR A 73 -0.83 -21.05 17.43
N GLY A 74 0.14 -21.87 17.03
CA GLY A 74 1.39 -21.43 16.41
C GLY A 74 1.26 -21.19 14.90
N LEU A 75 2.30 -20.61 14.29
CA LEU A 75 2.35 -20.36 12.84
C LEU A 75 2.21 -21.67 12.04
N ARG A 76 2.78 -22.77 12.56
CA ARG A 76 2.71 -24.09 11.92
C ARG A 76 1.27 -24.60 11.83
N ASP A 77 0.51 -24.49 12.91
CA ASP A 77 -0.90 -24.88 12.93
C ASP A 77 -1.70 -24.01 11.95
N TYR A 78 -1.43 -22.71 11.95
CA TYR A 78 -2.02 -21.75 11.01
C TYR A 78 -1.75 -22.09 9.55
N TYR A 79 -0.52 -22.42 9.21
CA TYR A 79 -0.15 -22.85 7.86
C TYR A 79 -0.92 -24.11 7.43
N VAL A 80 -1.06 -25.10 8.33
CA VAL A 80 -1.82 -26.32 8.06
C VAL A 80 -3.29 -25.99 7.77
N ASP A 81 -3.93 -25.21 8.64
CA ASP A 81 -5.34 -24.84 8.48
C ASP A 81 -5.57 -24.03 7.18
N VAL A 82 -4.69 -23.07 6.86
CA VAL A 82 -4.82 -22.24 5.64
C VAL A 82 -4.62 -23.07 4.37
N ARG A 83 -3.67 -24.01 4.35
CA ARG A 83 -3.48 -24.91 3.20
C ARG A 83 -4.65 -25.86 2.98
N GLN A 84 -5.26 -26.32 4.06
CA GLN A 84 -6.47 -27.14 3.99
C GLN A 84 -7.68 -26.31 3.54
N ALA A 85 -7.78 -25.07 4.00
CA ALA A 85 -8.90 -24.18 3.74
C ALA A 85 -9.07 -23.82 2.26
N PHE A 86 -7.98 -23.42 1.58
CA PHE A 86 -8.07 -22.75 0.28
C PHE A 86 -7.54 -23.62 -0.86
N PRO A 87 -8.42 -24.28 -1.66
CA PRO A 87 -7.98 -25.00 -2.85
C PRO A 87 -7.36 -24.08 -3.91
N GLU A 88 -7.68 -22.79 -3.91
CA GLU A 88 -7.16 -21.77 -4.83
C GLU A 88 -5.64 -21.60 -4.75
N LEU A 89 -5.00 -22.00 -3.65
CA LEU A 89 -3.54 -22.02 -3.55
C LEU A 89 -2.88 -22.95 -4.60
N GLN A 90 -3.62 -23.90 -5.17
CA GLN A 90 -3.16 -24.68 -6.32
C GLN A 90 -2.92 -23.83 -7.57
N LEU A 91 -3.71 -22.76 -7.75
CA LEU A 91 -3.80 -22.02 -9.00
C LEU A 91 -2.48 -21.33 -9.38
N TYR A 92 -1.65 -21.01 -8.38
CA TYR A 92 -0.29 -20.48 -8.57
C TYR A 92 0.64 -21.39 -9.37
N THR A 93 0.33 -22.68 -9.45
CA THR A 93 1.16 -23.72 -10.10
C THR A 93 0.53 -24.29 -11.37
N VAL A 94 -0.50 -23.62 -11.89
CA VAL A 94 -1.16 -24.03 -13.14
C VAL A 94 -0.28 -23.65 -14.33
N THR A 95 -0.14 -24.59 -15.26
CA THR A 95 0.64 -24.43 -16.50
C THR A 95 -0.21 -24.79 -17.72
N ARG A 96 0.20 -24.33 -18.90
CA ARG A 96 -0.40 -24.77 -20.18
C ARG A 96 0.26 -26.09 -20.64
N GLU A 97 -0.48 -26.95 -21.33
CA GLU A 97 0.04 -28.24 -21.86
C GLU A 97 1.25 -28.08 -22.78
N GLU A 98 1.23 -27.05 -23.64
CA GLU A 98 2.36 -26.71 -24.50
C GLU A 98 3.32 -25.74 -23.77
N TYR A 99 3.98 -26.25 -22.72
CA TYR A 99 5.01 -25.48 -22.03
C TYR A 99 6.17 -25.18 -23.00
N LYS A 100 6.24 -23.95 -23.51
CA LYS A 100 7.40 -23.48 -24.27
C LYS A 100 8.53 -23.23 -23.28
N ALA A 101 9.54 -24.11 -23.30
CA ALA A 101 10.75 -23.94 -22.51
C ALA A 101 11.32 -22.52 -22.67
N GLY A 102 11.35 -21.76 -21.57
CA GLY A 102 11.83 -20.37 -21.54
C GLY A 102 10.77 -19.27 -21.43
N HIS A 103 9.47 -19.58 -21.51
CA HIS A 103 8.40 -18.64 -21.11
C HIS A 103 8.11 -18.77 -19.62
N ARG A 104 8.12 -17.63 -18.92
CA ARG A 104 7.59 -17.52 -17.56
C ARG A 104 6.11 -17.26 -17.69
N ASP A 105 5.27 -18.26 -17.42
CA ASP A 105 3.80 -18.15 -17.41
C ASP A 105 3.27 -17.28 -16.24
N ILE A 106 4.09 -16.38 -15.71
CA ILE A 106 3.74 -15.47 -14.61
C ILE A 106 4.20 -14.05 -14.94
N SER A 107 3.23 -13.14 -14.98
CA SER A 107 3.42 -11.73 -15.35
C SER A 107 4.29 -10.92 -14.38
N SER A 108 4.52 -11.40 -13.14
CA SER A 108 5.46 -10.80 -12.18
C SER A 108 6.93 -11.01 -12.56
N GLY A 109 7.20 -11.96 -13.45
CA GLY A 109 8.54 -12.41 -13.78
C GLY A 109 9.15 -13.34 -12.74
N LEU A 110 8.42 -13.76 -11.70
CA LEU A 110 8.85 -14.77 -10.73
C LEU A 110 8.48 -16.18 -11.20
N THR A 111 9.02 -17.18 -10.52
CA THR A 111 8.59 -18.58 -10.66
C THR A 111 7.26 -18.83 -9.93
N PRO A 112 6.50 -19.88 -10.31
CA PRO A 112 5.30 -20.32 -9.60
C PRO A 112 5.49 -20.50 -8.09
N ASP A 113 6.60 -21.12 -7.69
CA ASP A 113 6.92 -21.37 -6.29
C ASP A 113 7.18 -20.05 -5.53
N GLU A 114 7.86 -19.09 -6.15
CA GLU A 114 8.09 -17.78 -5.54
C GLU A 114 6.79 -16.99 -5.35
N GLU A 115 5.86 -16.99 -6.32
CA GLU A 115 4.57 -16.27 -6.16
C GLU A 115 3.67 -16.96 -5.12
N TYR A 116 3.70 -18.30 -5.07
CA TYR A 116 3.04 -19.07 -4.01
C TYR A 116 3.59 -18.69 -2.61
N ARG A 117 4.92 -18.65 -2.46
CA ARG A 117 5.56 -18.27 -1.19
C ARG A 117 5.30 -16.82 -0.80
N ARG A 118 5.20 -15.90 -1.76
CA ARG A 118 4.79 -14.51 -1.49
C ARG A 118 3.36 -14.43 -0.94
N THR A 119 2.45 -15.22 -1.50
CA THR A 119 1.08 -15.34 -1.01
C THR A 119 1.04 -15.89 0.42
N LEU A 120 1.85 -16.92 0.72
CA LEU A 120 2.03 -17.39 2.10
C LEU A 120 2.61 -16.31 3.02
N GLY A 121 3.55 -15.50 2.52
CA GLY A 121 4.10 -14.35 3.25
C GLY A 121 3.03 -13.34 3.63
N ALA A 122 2.08 -13.06 2.74
CA ALA A 122 0.94 -12.18 3.04
C ALA A 122 0.00 -12.80 4.08
N LEU A 123 -0.30 -14.10 3.96
CA LEU A 123 -1.08 -14.85 4.96
C LEU A 123 -0.39 -14.87 6.34
N PHE A 124 0.93 -15.01 6.38
CA PHE A 124 1.71 -15.00 7.63
C PHE A 124 1.79 -13.58 8.21
N ALA A 125 1.91 -12.55 7.38
CA ALA A 125 1.84 -11.17 7.84
C ALA A 125 0.49 -10.88 8.50
N LEU A 126 -0.62 -11.38 7.95
CA LEU A 126 -1.93 -11.28 8.58
C LEU A 126 -1.98 -11.98 9.95
N TYR A 127 -1.44 -13.20 10.05
CA TYR A 127 -1.30 -13.93 11.32
C TYR A 127 -0.54 -13.11 12.37
N TRP A 128 0.60 -12.52 11.99
CA TRP A 128 1.41 -11.72 12.90
C TRP A 128 0.74 -10.41 13.31
N LEU A 129 0.13 -9.68 12.38
CA LEU A 129 -0.58 -8.44 12.68
C LEU A 129 -1.77 -8.68 13.63
N ALA A 130 -2.51 -9.77 13.43
CA ALA A 130 -3.60 -10.17 14.32
C ALA A 130 -3.11 -10.57 15.73
N ARG A 131 -1.82 -10.84 15.92
CA ARG A 131 -1.18 -11.27 17.17
C ARG A 131 -0.29 -10.23 17.83
N VAL A 132 -0.36 -8.97 17.39
CA VAL A 132 0.25 -7.86 18.13
C VAL A 132 -0.26 -7.86 19.58
N GLY A 133 0.67 -7.68 20.52
CA GLY A 133 0.46 -7.82 21.97
C GLY A 133 0.60 -9.26 22.51
N ILE A 134 0.95 -10.23 21.65
CA ILE A 134 1.21 -11.62 22.03
C ILE A 134 2.65 -11.98 21.64
N ASP A 135 2.87 -12.20 20.35
CA ASP A 135 4.16 -12.55 19.74
C ASP A 135 4.29 -12.05 18.29
N GLY A 136 3.27 -11.36 17.79
CA GLY A 136 3.18 -10.89 16.41
C GLY A 136 4.29 -9.92 16.03
N GLU A 137 4.67 -9.04 16.95
CA GLU A 137 5.75 -8.07 16.75
C GLU A 137 7.08 -8.76 16.47
N CYS A 138 7.36 -9.85 17.19
CA CYS A 138 8.58 -10.65 17.02
C CYS A 138 8.53 -11.44 15.71
N GLY A 139 7.43 -12.16 15.45
CA GLY A 139 7.27 -12.96 14.24
C GLY A 139 7.35 -12.12 12.95
N LEU A 140 6.71 -10.94 12.93
CA LEU A 140 6.78 -10.05 11.77
C LEU A 140 8.20 -9.48 11.57
N SER A 141 8.90 -9.14 12.65
CA SER A 141 10.19 -8.43 12.60
C SER A 141 11.39 -9.35 12.39
N PHE A 142 11.36 -10.56 12.97
CA PHE A 142 12.51 -11.45 13.06
C PHE A 142 12.27 -12.85 12.45
N GLY A 143 11.01 -13.19 12.12
CA GLY A 143 10.65 -14.51 11.62
C GLY A 143 10.61 -15.57 12.71
N VAL A 144 10.79 -16.83 12.30
CA VAL A 144 10.70 -18.01 13.17
C VAL A 144 11.97 -18.86 13.20
N ASP A 145 12.11 -19.67 14.24
CA ASP A 145 13.16 -20.69 14.39
C ASP A 145 12.79 -22.03 13.71
N ASP A 146 13.56 -23.10 13.98
CA ASP A 146 13.32 -24.44 13.42
C ASP A 146 11.99 -25.05 13.88
N ASP A 147 11.52 -24.68 15.07
CA ASP A 147 10.28 -25.16 15.67
C ASP A 147 9.07 -24.30 15.26
N TRP A 148 9.26 -23.37 14.32
CA TRP A 148 8.27 -22.37 13.90
C TRP A 148 7.84 -21.43 15.02
N ALA A 149 8.64 -21.32 16.09
CA ALA A 149 8.41 -20.37 17.15
C ALA A 149 9.01 -19.00 16.77
N PRO A 150 8.36 -17.88 17.15
CA PRO A 150 8.88 -16.54 16.90
C PRO A 150 10.29 -16.38 17.47
N ARG A 151 11.22 -15.86 16.67
CA ARG A 151 12.58 -15.57 17.16
C ARG A 151 12.54 -14.51 18.26
N LYS A 152 13.43 -14.65 19.23
CA LYS A 152 13.59 -13.69 20.33
C LYS A 152 14.17 -12.37 19.81
N ILE A 153 13.98 -11.32 20.60
CA ILE A 153 14.61 -10.03 20.37
C ILE A 153 16.14 -10.22 20.44
N PRO A 154 16.91 -9.79 19.43
CA PRO A 154 18.37 -9.96 19.42
C PRO A 154 19.03 -9.25 20.60
N GLU A 155 20.04 -9.88 21.19
CA GLU A 155 20.89 -9.28 22.23
C GLU A 155 22.03 -8.46 21.59
N GLN A 156 22.74 -7.66 22.39
CA GLN A 156 23.75 -6.74 21.86
C GLN A 156 24.88 -7.47 21.10
N GLU A 157 25.25 -8.66 21.55
CA GLU A 157 26.25 -9.52 20.90
C GLU A 157 25.80 -9.97 19.49
N ASP A 158 24.50 -10.19 19.27
CA ASP A 158 23.94 -10.55 17.95
C ASP A 158 24.00 -9.37 16.97
N LEU A 159 23.96 -8.15 17.48
CA LEU A 159 23.90 -6.93 16.66
C LEU A 159 25.25 -6.56 16.08
N ASP A 160 26.35 -6.83 16.80
CA ASP A 160 27.68 -6.31 16.46
C ASP A 160 28.21 -6.80 15.09
N GLY A 161 27.64 -7.89 14.56
CA GLY A 161 27.97 -8.43 13.23
C GLY A 161 26.93 -8.24 12.11
N SER A 162 25.73 -7.69 12.39
CA SER A 162 24.62 -7.76 11.42
C SER A 162 23.84 -6.46 11.26
N ALA A 163 24.10 -5.75 10.15
CA ALA A 163 23.33 -4.57 9.75
C ALA A 163 21.83 -4.90 9.52
N ALA A 164 21.52 -6.12 9.07
CA ALA A 164 20.15 -6.57 8.89
C ALA A 164 19.42 -6.71 10.25
N LEU A 165 20.07 -7.30 11.26
CA LEU A 165 19.47 -7.40 12.60
C LEU A 165 19.30 -6.02 13.24
N LYS A 166 20.24 -5.10 13.06
CA LYS A 166 20.09 -3.69 13.50
C LYS A 166 18.86 -3.03 12.87
N LYS A 167 18.62 -3.24 11.57
CA LYS A 167 17.41 -2.74 10.89
C LYS A 167 16.14 -3.39 11.44
N ARG A 168 16.13 -4.72 11.64
CA ARG A 168 14.99 -5.45 12.21
C ARG A 168 14.65 -4.97 13.62
N LEU A 169 15.66 -4.76 14.48
CA LEU A 169 15.48 -4.21 15.82
C LEU A 169 14.95 -2.76 15.77
N THR A 170 15.50 -1.93 14.88
CA THR A 170 15.02 -0.55 14.67
C THR A 170 13.55 -0.54 14.26
N PHE A 171 13.15 -1.43 13.35
CA PHE A 171 11.76 -1.59 12.95
C PHE A 171 10.90 -2.05 14.13
N TYR A 172 11.33 -3.08 14.88
CA TYR A 172 10.61 -3.59 16.04
C TYR A 172 10.35 -2.51 17.10
N CYS A 173 11.38 -1.73 17.45
CA CYS A 173 11.27 -0.73 18.51
C CYS A 173 10.44 0.49 18.11
N ASN A 174 10.50 0.90 16.84
CA ASN A 174 9.89 2.15 16.42
C ASN A 174 8.49 1.97 15.84
N THR A 175 8.16 0.80 15.28
CA THR A 175 6.87 0.55 14.64
C THR A 175 5.71 0.85 15.60
N PRO A 176 4.71 1.65 15.19
CA PRO A 176 3.57 1.96 16.04
C PRO A 176 2.58 0.79 16.05
N TRP A 177 2.94 -0.31 16.71
CA TRP A 177 2.21 -1.58 16.75
C TRP A 177 0.73 -1.43 17.13
N LYS A 178 0.42 -0.53 18.08
CA LYS A 178 -0.96 -0.23 18.47
C LYS A 178 -1.78 0.37 17.32
N LYS A 179 -1.18 1.20 16.46
CA LYS A 179 -1.87 1.75 15.28
C LYS A 179 -2.13 0.66 14.24
N LEU A 180 -1.20 -0.28 14.07
CA LEU A 180 -1.39 -1.43 13.18
C LEU A 180 -2.51 -2.35 13.69
N LEU A 181 -2.56 -2.62 15.00
CA LEU A 181 -3.65 -3.40 15.59
C LEU A 181 -4.99 -2.66 15.48
N GLN A 182 -4.99 -1.33 15.70
CA GLN A 182 -6.18 -0.49 15.52
C GLN A 182 -6.68 -0.54 14.07
N LEU A 183 -5.80 -0.61 13.07
CA LEU A 183 -6.21 -0.74 11.67
C LEU A 183 -7.04 -2.02 11.43
N LEU A 184 -6.68 -3.13 12.08
CA LEU A 184 -7.47 -4.37 12.01
C LEU A 184 -8.82 -4.23 12.74
N VAL A 185 -8.89 -3.45 13.82
CA VAL A 185 -10.15 -3.11 14.50
C VAL A 185 -11.03 -2.24 13.61
N ASP A 186 -10.45 -1.19 13.01
CA ASP A 186 -11.14 -0.25 12.12
C ASP A 186 -11.64 -0.96 10.85
N ALA A 187 -10.90 -1.96 10.35
CA ALA A 187 -11.31 -2.85 9.27
C ALA A 187 -12.44 -3.83 9.65
N GLY A 188 -12.82 -3.86 10.92
CA GLY A 188 -13.81 -4.78 11.48
C GLY A 188 -13.34 -6.23 11.58
N MET A 189 -12.02 -6.48 11.49
CA MET A 189 -11.41 -7.81 11.56
C MET A 189 -11.13 -8.26 13.00
N LEU A 190 -11.02 -7.29 13.89
CA LEU A 190 -10.88 -7.48 15.34
C LEU A 190 -11.91 -6.63 16.07
N THR A 191 -12.27 -7.02 17.29
CA THR A 191 -13.16 -6.26 18.18
C THR A 191 -12.47 -6.00 19.52
N GLU A 192 -12.64 -4.81 20.07
CA GLU A 192 -12.18 -4.48 21.42
C GLU A 192 -13.28 -4.80 22.46
N ARG A 193 -12.94 -5.62 23.45
CA ARG A 193 -13.81 -5.95 24.58
C ARG A 193 -13.43 -5.11 25.79
N GLY A 194 -14.35 -4.28 26.27
CA GLY A 194 -14.15 -3.40 27.43
C GLY A 194 -13.78 -1.95 27.11
N GLY A 195 -13.92 -1.51 25.85
CA GLY A 195 -13.58 -0.15 25.39
C GLY A 195 -12.15 -0.05 24.82
N ARG A 196 -11.73 1.18 24.47
CA ARG A 196 -10.41 1.44 23.85
C ARG A 196 -9.28 0.90 24.73
N GLY A 197 -8.47 0.00 24.16
CA GLY A 197 -7.36 -0.65 24.87
C GLY A 197 -7.75 -1.89 25.69
N GLY A 198 -8.97 -2.41 25.51
CA GLY A 198 -9.45 -3.65 26.10
C GLY A 198 -8.89 -4.92 25.44
N ALA A 199 -9.37 -6.09 25.87
CA ALA A 199 -8.95 -7.36 25.27
C ALA A 199 -9.46 -7.44 23.82
N VAL A 200 -8.61 -7.85 22.89
CA VAL A 200 -8.95 -7.90 21.47
C VAL A 200 -9.31 -9.33 21.05
N GLU A 201 -10.47 -9.48 20.42
CA GLU A 201 -11.00 -10.74 19.89
C GLU A 201 -11.13 -10.67 18.36
N VAL A 202 -11.20 -11.82 17.68
CA VAL A 202 -11.29 -11.87 16.21
C VAL A 202 -12.74 -11.77 15.77
N ALA A 203 -13.03 -10.85 14.85
CA ALA A 203 -14.30 -10.79 14.15
C ALA A 203 -14.28 -11.80 12.98
N VAL A 204 -14.70 -13.02 13.27
CA VAL A 204 -14.53 -14.19 12.38
C VAL A 204 -14.98 -13.93 10.94
N PRO A 205 -16.20 -13.43 10.63
CA PRO A 205 -16.63 -13.27 9.23
C PRO A 205 -15.71 -12.37 8.42
N ARG A 206 -15.26 -11.26 9.01
CA ARG A 206 -14.41 -10.28 8.35
C ARG A 206 -12.98 -10.79 8.18
N MET A 207 -12.46 -11.52 9.17
CA MET A 207 -11.17 -12.18 9.06
C MET A 207 -11.17 -13.27 7.97
N CYS A 208 -12.24 -14.07 7.90
CA CYS A 208 -12.42 -15.06 6.83
C CYS A 208 -12.39 -14.42 5.44
N ALA A 209 -13.03 -13.25 5.28
CA ALA A 209 -13.01 -12.49 4.03
C ALA A 209 -11.59 -12.06 3.63
N MET A 210 -10.77 -11.60 4.58
CA MET A 210 -9.38 -11.23 4.32
C MET A 210 -8.53 -12.45 3.94
N LEU A 211 -8.72 -13.58 4.63
CA LEU A 211 -8.01 -14.82 4.32
C LEU A 211 -8.34 -15.31 2.89
N ALA A 212 -9.62 -15.29 2.52
CA ALA A 212 -10.08 -15.64 1.17
C ALA A 212 -9.49 -14.70 0.11
N LEU A 213 -9.58 -13.38 0.32
CA LEU A 213 -8.96 -12.38 -0.58
C LEU A 213 -7.46 -12.63 -0.73
N THR A 214 -6.74 -12.83 0.38
CA THR A 214 -5.29 -13.04 0.35
C THR A 214 -4.92 -14.29 -0.45
N ALA A 215 -5.71 -15.37 -0.34
CA ALA A 215 -5.48 -16.62 -1.06
C ALA A 215 -5.71 -16.53 -2.58
N ILE A 216 -6.56 -15.60 -3.04
CA ILE A 216 -6.92 -15.46 -4.46
C ILE A 216 -6.26 -14.25 -5.16
N HIS A 217 -5.79 -13.26 -4.40
CA HIS A 217 -5.42 -11.93 -4.91
C HIS A 217 -4.48 -11.97 -6.11
N ASP A 218 -3.47 -12.82 -6.04
CA ASP A 218 -2.37 -12.87 -7.00
C ASP A 218 -2.48 -14.02 -8.01
N VAL A 219 -3.56 -14.80 -7.96
CA VAL A 219 -3.76 -15.96 -8.84
C VAL A 219 -3.72 -15.56 -10.32
N PHE A 220 -4.28 -14.41 -10.68
CA PHE A 220 -4.31 -13.94 -12.07
C PHE A 220 -2.98 -13.33 -12.55
N LYS A 221 -1.90 -13.46 -11.78
CA LYS A 221 -0.55 -13.28 -12.33
C LYS A 221 -0.15 -14.47 -13.21
N VAL A 222 -0.76 -15.64 -13.01
CA VAL A 222 -0.58 -16.84 -13.82
C VAL A 222 -1.26 -16.65 -15.17
N GLU A 223 -0.47 -16.55 -16.24
CA GLU A 223 -0.93 -16.20 -17.58
C GLU A 223 -1.87 -17.25 -18.18
N ALA A 224 -1.79 -18.50 -17.71
CA ALA A 224 -2.72 -19.57 -18.07
C ALA A 224 -4.17 -19.32 -17.62
N LEU A 225 -4.38 -18.47 -16.62
CA LEU A 225 -5.69 -18.19 -16.03
C LEU A 225 -6.31 -16.87 -16.48
N LEU A 226 -5.62 -16.09 -17.33
CA LEU A 226 -6.10 -14.77 -17.73
C LEU A 226 -7.40 -14.86 -18.54
N PRO A 227 -8.43 -14.08 -18.17
CA PRO A 227 -9.71 -14.12 -18.85
C PRO A 227 -9.69 -13.30 -20.15
N ARG A 228 -10.55 -13.70 -21.09
CA ARG A 228 -10.96 -12.84 -22.21
C ARG A 228 -12.29 -12.16 -21.91
N VAL A 229 -12.43 -10.91 -22.36
CA VAL A 229 -13.70 -10.19 -22.24
C VAL A 229 -14.72 -10.84 -23.17
N ARG A 230 -15.84 -11.30 -22.61
CA ARG A 230 -16.94 -11.85 -23.41
C ARG A 230 -17.71 -10.74 -24.12
N PRO A 231 -18.30 -10.99 -25.30
CA PRO A 231 -19.08 -9.98 -26.03
C PRO A 231 -20.15 -9.29 -25.16
N GLU A 232 -20.83 -10.04 -24.29
CA GLU A 232 -21.86 -9.55 -23.39
C GLU A 232 -21.35 -8.67 -22.23
N HIS A 233 -20.05 -8.70 -21.94
CA HIS A 233 -19.42 -7.89 -20.89
C HIS A 233 -18.60 -6.72 -21.44
N ALA A 234 -18.53 -6.57 -22.77
CA ALA A 234 -17.74 -5.55 -23.42
C ALA A 234 -18.47 -4.19 -23.52
N PRO A 235 -17.76 -3.05 -23.40
CA PRO A 235 -16.36 -2.94 -22.99
C PRO A 235 -16.20 -3.12 -21.47
N PHE A 236 -15.07 -3.68 -21.04
CA PHE A 236 -14.77 -3.88 -19.62
C PHE A 236 -13.51 -3.13 -19.19
N LYS A 237 -13.65 -2.07 -18.40
CA LYS A 237 -12.54 -1.23 -17.88
C LYS A 237 -11.44 -0.90 -18.91
N GLY A 238 -11.84 -0.65 -20.16
CA GLY A 238 -10.95 -0.29 -21.27
C GLY A 238 -10.56 -1.44 -22.21
N PHE A 239 -11.00 -2.66 -21.94
CA PHE A 239 -10.80 -3.83 -22.80
C PHE A 239 -12.03 -4.09 -23.67
N ALA A 240 -11.83 -4.39 -24.96
CA ALA A 240 -12.87 -4.74 -25.92
C ALA A 240 -13.21 -6.24 -25.86
N ALA A 241 -14.30 -6.65 -26.51
CA ALA A 241 -14.66 -8.06 -26.63
C ALA A 241 -13.52 -8.88 -27.28
N GLY A 242 -13.17 -10.01 -26.67
CA GLY A 242 -12.08 -10.89 -27.11
C GLY A 242 -10.69 -10.53 -26.59
N ASP A 243 -10.50 -9.32 -26.03
CA ASP A 243 -9.23 -8.90 -25.45
C ASP A 243 -8.90 -9.74 -24.21
N VAL A 244 -7.62 -10.11 -24.07
CA VAL A 244 -7.09 -10.72 -22.84
C VAL A 244 -6.87 -9.61 -21.81
N ILE A 245 -7.43 -9.78 -20.63
CA ILE A 245 -7.20 -8.86 -19.52
C ILE A 245 -5.85 -9.20 -18.89
N ASN A 246 -4.79 -8.48 -19.27
CA ASN A 246 -3.41 -8.73 -18.82
C ASN A 246 -3.01 -7.94 -17.55
N ASP A 247 -3.90 -7.12 -17.00
CA ASP A 247 -3.76 -6.50 -15.69
C ASP A 247 -4.41 -7.41 -14.65
N HIS A 248 -3.61 -8.12 -13.84
CA HIS A 248 -4.11 -9.09 -12.84
C HIS A 248 -5.17 -8.53 -11.88
N ASP A 249 -5.05 -7.25 -11.46
CA ASP A 249 -6.04 -6.59 -10.61
C ASP A 249 -7.41 -6.53 -11.33
N VAL A 250 -7.40 -6.21 -12.63
CA VAL A 250 -8.60 -6.13 -13.48
C VAL A 250 -9.13 -7.51 -13.83
N ALA A 251 -8.24 -8.48 -14.07
CA ALA A 251 -8.60 -9.86 -14.36
C ALA A 251 -9.32 -10.50 -13.16
N MET A 252 -8.81 -10.28 -11.95
CA MET A 252 -9.49 -10.75 -10.74
C MET A 252 -10.86 -10.08 -10.58
N TYR A 253 -10.93 -8.75 -10.71
CA TYR A 253 -12.22 -8.04 -10.65
C TYR A 253 -13.22 -8.61 -11.66
N TYR A 254 -12.81 -8.88 -12.90
CA TYR A 254 -13.67 -9.49 -13.93
C TYR A 254 -14.21 -10.87 -13.54
N VAL A 255 -13.36 -11.72 -12.95
CA VAL A 255 -13.79 -13.05 -12.50
C VAL A 255 -14.71 -12.97 -11.29
N LEU A 256 -14.42 -12.10 -10.31
CA LEU A 256 -15.28 -11.93 -9.14
C LEU A 256 -16.68 -11.38 -9.51
N ASP A 257 -16.75 -10.48 -10.49
CA ASP A 257 -17.99 -9.83 -10.93
C ASP A 257 -18.86 -10.75 -11.81
N HIS A 258 -18.25 -11.46 -12.76
CA HIS A 258 -18.99 -12.24 -13.76
C HIS A 258 -18.99 -13.76 -13.53
N PHE A 259 -18.01 -14.28 -12.79
CA PHE A 259 -17.82 -15.71 -12.55
C PHE A 259 -17.53 -16.00 -11.06
N PRO A 260 -18.32 -15.47 -10.11
CA PRO A 260 -18.02 -15.59 -8.67
C PRO A 260 -17.83 -17.04 -8.22
N GLU A 261 -18.62 -17.96 -8.78
CA GLU A 261 -18.58 -19.41 -8.49
C GLU A 261 -17.28 -20.10 -8.92
N ALA A 262 -16.46 -19.46 -9.77
CA ALA A 262 -15.17 -20.01 -10.18
C ALA A 262 -14.14 -20.01 -9.04
N LEU A 263 -14.28 -19.12 -8.04
CA LEU A 263 -13.39 -19.02 -6.89
C LEU A 263 -14.18 -19.38 -5.62
N PRO A 264 -14.13 -20.66 -5.16
CA PRO A 264 -14.99 -21.17 -4.10
C PRO A 264 -14.95 -20.37 -2.79
N SER A 265 -13.79 -19.83 -2.43
CA SER A 265 -13.59 -19.06 -1.20
C SER A 265 -14.25 -17.70 -1.27
N PHE A 266 -14.32 -17.08 -2.45
CA PHE A 266 -15.09 -15.86 -2.65
C PHE A 266 -16.59 -16.16 -2.75
N ALA A 267 -16.97 -17.19 -3.51
CA ALA A 267 -18.37 -17.59 -3.70
C ALA A 267 -19.06 -17.89 -2.36
N GLY A 268 -18.37 -18.57 -1.45
CA GLY A 268 -18.89 -18.95 -0.13
C GLY A 268 -18.95 -17.83 0.91
N LEU A 269 -18.44 -16.63 0.62
CA LEU A 269 -18.61 -15.46 1.48
C LEU A 269 -20.04 -14.92 1.41
N ASP A 270 -20.50 -14.34 2.52
CA ASP A 270 -21.75 -13.59 2.52
C ASP A 270 -21.67 -12.34 1.63
N ALA A 271 -22.83 -11.78 1.27
CA ALA A 271 -22.91 -10.65 0.34
C ALA A 271 -22.14 -9.42 0.84
N THR A 272 -22.12 -9.16 2.15
CA THR A 272 -21.41 -8.03 2.74
C THR A 272 -19.90 -8.20 2.59
N GLN A 273 -19.38 -9.40 2.87
CA GLN A 273 -17.94 -9.67 2.70
C GLN A 273 -17.52 -9.69 1.23
N ARG A 274 -18.36 -10.24 0.33
CA ARG A 274 -18.08 -10.20 -1.11
C ARG A 274 -18.00 -8.77 -1.64
N HIS A 275 -18.88 -7.88 -1.17
CA HIS A 275 -18.82 -6.46 -1.50
C HIS A 275 -17.48 -5.84 -1.11
N SER A 276 -17.01 -6.10 0.11
CA SER A 276 -15.74 -5.56 0.59
C SER A 276 -14.53 -6.11 -0.18
N VAL A 277 -14.56 -7.40 -0.52
CA VAL A 277 -13.51 -8.01 -1.36
C VAL A 277 -13.52 -7.38 -2.76
N LEU A 278 -14.67 -7.23 -3.41
CA LEU A 278 -14.79 -6.53 -4.69
C LEU A 278 -14.30 -5.07 -4.62
N PHE A 279 -14.63 -4.38 -3.53
CA PHE A 279 -14.18 -3.00 -3.30
C PHE A 279 -12.65 -2.90 -3.30
N THR A 280 -11.93 -3.86 -2.72
CA THR A 280 -10.45 -3.84 -2.71
C THR A 280 -9.82 -3.86 -4.11
N GLN A 281 -10.56 -4.37 -5.09
CA GLN A 281 -10.13 -4.49 -6.49
C GLN A 281 -10.51 -3.28 -7.34
N SER A 282 -11.28 -2.34 -6.78
CA SER A 282 -11.61 -1.09 -7.45
C SER A 282 -10.41 -0.14 -7.48
N LYS A 283 -10.12 0.43 -8.65
CA LYS A 283 -9.11 1.49 -8.80
C LYS A 283 -9.63 2.76 -8.10
N MET A 284 -9.31 2.92 -6.81
CA MET A 284 -9.65 4.12 -6.03
C MET A 284 -8.94 5.39 -6.52
N SER A 285 -7.99 5.27 -7.46
CA SER A 285 -7.16 6.37 -7.97
C SER A 285 -6.48 7.19 -6.87
N PHE A 286 -6.30 6.58 -5.71
CA PHE A 286 -5.59 7.15 -4.58
C PHE A 286 -4.12 6.77 -4.67
N ASN A 287 -3.23 7.78 -4.71
CA ASN A 287 -1.80 7.56 -4.62
C ASN A 287 -1.34 7.87 -3.19
N HIS A 288 -1.06 6.82 -2.45
CA HIS A 288 -0.65 6.93 -1.06
C HIS A 288 0.72 7.61 -0.91
N GLY A 289 1.64 7.43 -1.87
CA GLY A 289 2.90 8.15 -1.94
C GLY A 289 2.70 9.67 -1.92
N TRP A 290 1.72 10.16 -2.68
CA TRP A 290 1.40 11.58 -2.74
C TRP A 290 0.94 12.14 -1.39
N LEU A 291 0.22 11.37 -0.58
CA LEU A 291 -0.16 11.75 0.77
C LEU A 291 1.06 11.75 1.71
N VAL A 292 1.79 10.62 1.79
CA VAL A 292 2.84 10.46 2.81
C VAL A 292 4.03 11.40 2.58
N GLN A 293 4.17 11.94 1.38
CA GLN A 293 5.19 12.93 1.02
C GLN A 293 4.60 14.34 0.87
N ALA A 294 3.30 14.53 1.12
CA ALA A 294 2.60 15.80 0.92
C ALA A 294 2.83 16.45 -0.46
N GLU A 295 2.92 15.61 -1.50
CA GLU A 295 3.32 16.00 -2.85
C GLU A 295 2.14 16.56 -3.66
N ALA A 296 0.96 15.95 -3.54
CA ALA A 296 -0.21 16.34 -4.34
C ALA A 296 -1.13 17.34 -3.62
N PRO A 297 -1.83 18.20 -4.37
CA PRO A 297 -2.92 18.99 -3.82
C PRO A 297 -4.13 18.10 -3.47
N PRO A 298 -4.99 18.53 -2.51
CA PRO A 298 -6.19 17.81 -2.09
C PRO A 298 -7.05 17.23 -3.22
N HIS A 299 -7.31 18.00 -4.28
CA HIS A 299 -8.12 17.53 -5.40
C HIS A 299 -7.55 16.28 -6.08
N ALA A 300 -6.27 16.32 -6.48
CA ALA A 300 -5.63 15.16 -7.12
C ALA A 300 -5.48 13.97 -6.19
N LEU A 301 -5.36 14.22 -4.89
CA LEU A 301 -5.17 13.18 -3.91
C LEU A 301 -6.48 12.46 -3.55
N PHE A 302 -7.55 13.20 -3.34
CA PHE A 302 -8.74 12.68 -2.65
C PHE A 302 -10.05 12.79 -3.43
N ALA A 303 -10.19 13.66 -4.44
CA ALA A 303 -11.51 13.96 -5.03
C ALA A 303 -12.19 12.72 -5.64
N ARG A 304 -11.43 11.86 -6.32
CA ARG A 304 -11.98 10.60 -6.87
C ARG A 304 -12.25 9.57 -5.78
N PHE A 305 -11.33 9.42 -4.82
CA PHE A 305 -11.49 8.49 -3.72
C PHE A 305 -12.71 8.84 -2.86
N LYS A 306 -12.90 10.12 -2.54
CA LYS A 306 -14.05 10.61 -1.79
C LYS A 306 -15.37 10.41 -2.53
N ARG A 307 -15.41 10.59 -3.86
CA ARG A 307 -16.61 10.28 -4.65
C ARG A 307 -17.04 8.83 -4.51
N VAL A 308 -16.09 7.89 -4.50
CA VAL A 308 -16.38 6.46 -4.29
C VAL A 308 -16.97 6.22 -2.88
N ILE A 309 -16.41 6.86 -1.86
CA ILE A 309 -16.95 6.79 -0.48
C ILE A 309 -18.38 7.39 -0.43
N MET A 310 -18.59 8.58 -1.01
CA MET A 310 -19.87 9.29 -0.98
C MET A 310 -20.96 8.62 -1.81
N ALA A 311 -20.61 7.89 -2.86
CA ALA A 311 -21.55 7.09 -3.65
C ALA A 311 -22.10 5.88 -2.85
N GLY A 312 -21.62 5.64 -1.63
CA GLY A 312 -22.01 4.49 -0.81
C GLY A 312 -21.37 3.18 -1.28
N GLU A 313 -20.45 3.25 -2.23
CA GLU A 313 -19.70 2.10 -2.73
C GLU A 313 -18.63 1.63 -1.71
N ALA A 314 -18.28 2.48 -0.74
CA ALA A 314 -17.30 2.18 0.31
C ALA A 314 -17.69 2.76 1.67
N ASN A 315 -17.76 1.92 2.70
CA ASN A 315 -17.86 2.38 4.10
C ASN A 315 -16.45 2.47 4.74
N PRO A 316 -16.28 3.18 5.88
CA PRO A 316 -14.97 3.32 6.53
C PRO A 316 -14.29 1.97 6.90
N PRO A 317 -15.01 0.93 7.35
CA PRO A 317 -14.43 -0.40 7.50
C PRO A 317 -13.91 -1.04 6.22
N ASP A 318 -14.54 -0.81 5.07
CA ASP A 318 -14.08 -1.31 3.76
C ASP A 318 -12.79 -0.61 3.31
N VAL A 319 -12.69 0.69 3.57
CA VAL A 319 -11.46 1.46 3.34
C VAL A 319 -10.32 0.92 4.21
N SER A 320 -10.58 0.68 5.49
CA SER A 320 -9.58 0.12 6.40
C SER A 320 -9.20 -1.32 6.02
N PHE A 321 -10.18 -2.12 5.58
CA PHE A 321 -9.96 -3.47 5.06
C PHE A 321 -9.04 -3.46 3.83
N TYR A 322 -9.25 -2.54 2.89
CA TYR A 322 -8.33 -2.34 1.77
C TYR A 322 -6.89 -2.05 2.23
N PHE A 323 -6.71 -1.21 3.25
CA PHE A 323 -5.37 -0.89 3.75
C PHE A 323 -4.71 -2.04 4.50
N VAL A 324 -5.48 -2.88 5.20
CA VAL A 324 -4.95 -4.13 5.75
C VAL A 324 -4.46 -5.03 4.62
N HIS A 325 -5.27 -5.25 3.57
CA HIS A 325 -4.87 -6.03 2.39
C HIS A 325 -3.58 -5.50 1.76
N TRP A 326 -3.52 -4.19 1.50
CA TRP A 326 -2.33 -3.54 0.95
C TRP A 326 -1.09 -3.75 1.82
N LEU A 327 -1.23 -3.61 3.14
CA LEU A 327 -0.12 -3.78 4.07
C LEU A 327 0.37 -5.23 4.08
N THR A 328 -0.54 -6.21 4.10
CA THR A 328 -0.18 -7.64 4.12
C THR A 328 0.40 -8.11 2.79
N ASP A 329 -0.12 -7.65 1.66
CA ASP A 329 0.45 -7.94 0.34
C ASP A 329 1.88 -7.39 0.22
N LEU A 330 2.08 -6.15 0.66
CA LEU A 330 3.42 -5.55 0.71
C LEU A 330 4.36 -6.30 1.64
N ALA A 331 3.85 -6.73 2.80
CA ALA A 331 4.61 -7.48 3.78
C ALA A 331 5.05 -8.87 3.26
N GLY A 332 4.22 -9.50 2.42
CA GLY A 332 4.49 -10.78 1.75
C GLY A 332 5.30 -10.69 0.46
N ALA A 333 5.76 -9.51 0.04
CA ALA A 333 6.33 -9.33 -1.29
C ALA A 333 7.68 -10.04 -1.54
N VAL A 334 8.32 -10.65 -0.53
CA VAL A 334 9.57 -11.42 -0.65
C VAL A 334 9.27 -12.90 -0.36
N PRO A 335 9.74 -13.86 -1.19
CA PRO A 335 9.39 -15.28 -1.10
C PRO A 335 10.07 -16.05 0.05
N ASN A 336 10.39 -15.37 1.17
CA ASN A 336 11.04 -15.93 2.37
C ASN A 336 10.15 -15.78 3.62
N PRO A 337 8.93 -16.32 3.63
CA PRO A 337 7.92 -15.98 4.64
C PRO A 337 8.29 -16.42 6.07
N LEU A 338 9.24 -17.34 6.25
CA LEU A 338 9.71 -17.77 7.58
C LEU A 338 10.70 -16.79 8.23
N ASP A 339 11.28 -15.86 7.47
CA ASP A 339 12.20 -14.84 7.99
C ASP A 339 11.47 -13.53 8.37
N GLY A 340 10.15 -13.60 8.51
CA GLY A 340 9.29 -12.45 8.78
C GLY A 340 9.07 -11.61 7.53
N SER A 341 8.64 -10.37 7.71
CA SER A 341 8.30 -9.49 6.58
C SER A 341 9.52 -8.73 6.04
N GLU A 342 10.39 -9.42 5.29
CA GLU A 342 11.65 -8.81 4.82
C GLU A 342 11.43 -7.53 4.00
N ARG A 343 10.39 -7.51 3.15
CA ARG A 343 10.08 -6.32 2.34
C ARG A 343 9.82 -5.11 3.24
N LEU A 344 8.93 -5.27 4.21
CA LEU A 344 8.49 -4.21 5.11
C LEU A 344 9.64 -3.77 6.04
N VAL A 345 10.39 -4.74 6.56
CA VAL A 345 11.37 -4.54 7.63
C VAL A 345 12.74 -4.08 7.10
N LEU A 346 13.19 -4.63 5.97
CA LEU A 346 14.52 -4.37 5.42
C LEU A 346 14.48 -3.50 4.16
N GLY A 347 13.40 -3.58 3.38
CA GLY A 347 13.26 -2.94 2.08
C GLY A 347 12.75 -1.50 2.11
N PHE A 348 12.04 -1.09 3.17
CA PHE A 348 11.51 0.27 3.30
C PHE A 348 12.33 1.13 4.26
N PRO A 349 12.62 2.39 3.89
CA PRO A 349 13.07 3.38 4.87
C PRO A 349 11.99 3.54 5.95
N TYR A 350 12.37 3.35 7.21
CA TYR A 350 11.44 3.35 8.34
C TYR A 350 10.56 4.61 8.39
N GLN A 351 11.12 5.79 8.12
CA GLN A 351 10.39 7.07 8.10
C GLN A 351 9.24 7.08 7.08
N VAL A 352 9.46 6.48 5.91
CA VAL A 352 8.43 6.38 4.87
C VAL A 352 7.32 5.46 5.35
N LEU A 353 7.65 4.27 5.85
CA LEU A 353 6.68 3.31 6.34
C LEU A 353 5.87 3.83 7.55
N GLY A 354 6.52 4.50 8.51
CA GLY A 354 5.83 5.12 9.64
C GLY A 354 4.81 6.18 9.20
N SER A 355 5.12 6.91 8.12
CA SER A 355 4.19 7.89 7.51
C SER A 355 3.00 7.19 6.85
N PHE A 356 3.22 6.06 6.15
CA PHE A 356 2.14 5.21 5.64
C PHE A 356 1.21 4.74 6.77
N ILE A 357 1.76 4.14 7.81
CA ILE A 357 0.96 3.62 8.94
C ILE A 357 0.15 4.73 9.61
N THR A 358 0.75 5.91 9.79
CA THR A 358 0.07 7.06 10.42
C THR A 358 -1.06 7.60 9.56
N SER A 359 -0.87 7.65 8.24
CA SER A 359 -1.86 8.21 7.33
C SER A 359 -3.17 7.40 7.23
N PHE A 360 -3.17 6.09 7.54
CA PHE A 360 -4.39 5.28 7.52
C PHE A 360 -5.49 5.85 8.43
N SER A 361 -5.09 6.33 9.62
CA SER A 361 -6.01 6.93 10.60
C SER A 361 -6.66 8.23 10.11
N VAL A 362 -6.02 8.92 9.17
CA VAL A 362 -6.51 10.18 8.61
C VAL A 362 -7.44 9.91 7.41
N LEU A 363 -7.19 8.84 6.65
CA LEU A 363 -7.98 8.49 5.47
C LEU A 363 -9.41 8.07 5.82
N SER A 364 -9.65 7.48 6.98
CA SER A 364 -11.00 7.16 7.45
C SER A 364 -11.86 8.42 7.66
N ALA A 365 -11.24 9.57 7.94
CA ALA A 365 -11.94 10.84 8.15
C ALA A 365 -12.54 11.42 6.86
N LEU A 366 -12.12 10.97 5.66
CA LEU A 366 -12.67 11.42 4.37
C LEU A 366 -14.17 11.20 4.22
N ALA A 367 -14.74 10.24 4.96
CA ALA A 367 -16.17 10.01 4.99
C ALA A 367 -16.96 11.15 5.66
N THR A 368 -16.32 11.92 6.54
CA THR A 368 -16.98 12.95 7.37
C THR A 368 -16.40 14.35 7.22
N GLN A 369 -15.18 14.48 6.72
CA GLN A 369 -14.44 15.73 6.57
C GLN A 369 -14.18 16.04 5.09
N THR A 370 -13.88 17.30 4.79
CA THR A 370 -13.42 17.73 3.46
C THR A 370 -12.04 17.17 3.15
N GLU A 371 -11.73 17.00 1.87
CA GLU A 371 -10.43 16.58 1.37
C GLU A 371 -9.31 17.48 1.88
N THR A 372 -9.59 18.78 1.95
CA THR A 372 -8.65 19.79 2.45
C THR A 372 -8.44 19.67 3.96
N GLU A 373 -9.51 19.47 4.75
CA GLU A 373 -9.40 19.26 6.21
C GLU A 373 -8.64 17.98 6.56
N VAL A 374 -8.88 16.89 5.81
CA VAL A 374 -8.15 15.63 5.97
C VAL A 374 -6.66 15.83 5.68
N PHE A 375 -6.34 16.50 4.57
CA PHE A 375 -4.94 16.77 4.21
C PHE A 375 -4.25 17.65 5.27
N GLU A 376 -4.92 18.69 5.73
CA GLU A 376 -4.41 19.59 6.76
C GLU A 376 -4.16 18.87 8.08
N THR A 377 -5.10 18.03 8.52
CA THR A 377 -4.96 17.21 9.73
C THR A 377 -3.74 16.29 9.64
N TYR A 378 -3.49 15.71 8.46
CA TYR A 378 -2.28 14.92 8.22
C TYR A 378 -1.01 15.77 8.37
N LEU A 379 -0.96 16.96 7.75
CA LEU A 379 0.18 17.87 7.83
C LEU A 379 0.47 18.33 9.27
N GLU A 380 -0.56 18.68 10.02
CA GLU A 380 -0.42 19.06 11.42
C GLU A 380 0.05 17.89 12.29
N SER A 381 -0.46 16.68 12.05
CA SER A 381 0.01 15.48 12.76
C SER A 381 1.48 15.22 12.48
N TYR A 382 1.90 15.31 11.21
CA TYR A 382 3.30 15.15 10.83
C TYR A 382 4.20 16.20 11.51
N TRP A 383 3.76 17.46 11.56
CA TRP A 383 4.47 18.52 12.26
C TRP A 383 4.63 18.22 13.76
N ARG A 384 3.56 17.82 14.44
CA ARG A 384 3.58 17.48 15.87
C ARG A 384 4.51 16.31 16.16
N ASP A 385 4.55 15.30 15.28
CA ASP A 385 5.44 14.15 15.42
C ASP A 385 6.92 14.55 15.21
N ALA A 386 7.20 15.50 14.31
CA ALA A 386 8.55 16.00 14.08
C ALA A 386 9.03 17.01 15.15
N ALA A 387 8.10 17.72 15.81
CA ALA A 387 8.40 18.85 16.68
C ALA A 387 9.36 18.55 17.84
N PRO A 388 9.27 17.44 18.60
CA PRO A 388 10.21 17.16 19.70
C PRO A 388 11.66 17.02 19.22
N ARG A 389 11.84 16.47 18.03
CA ARG A 389 13.14 16.12 17.47
C ARG A 389 13.82 17.31 16.79
N LEU A 390 13.00 18.17 16.18
CA LEU A 390 13.42 19.40 15.50
C LEU A 390 13.29 20.66 16.38
N ARG A 391 12.83 20.52 17.64
CA ARG A 391 12.58 21.60 18.59
C ARG A 391 11.62 22.67 18.05
N LEU A 392 10.57 22.23 17.36
CA LEU A 392 9.55 23.11 16.79
C LEU A 392 8.46 23.44 17.83
N GLY A 393 7.78 24.56 17.61
CA GLY A 393 6.56 24.92 18.33
C GLY A 393 5.31 24.21 17.81
N ALA A 394 4.14 24.75 18.15
CA ALA A 394 2.87 24.33 17.57
C ALA A 394 2.89 24.43 16.03
N PRO A 395 2.03 23.67 15.31
CA PRO A 395 1.91 23.81 13.86
C PRO A 395 1.75 25.28 13.43
N PRO A 396 2.44 25.71 12.37
CA PRO A 396 2.44 27.11 11.96
C PRO A 396 1.03 27.54 11.50
N SER A 397 0.78 28.84 11.57
CA SER A 397 -0.43 29.49 11.05
C SER A 397 -0.05 30.73 10.26
N GLY A 398 -0.82 31.05 9.22
CA GLY A 398 -0.57 32.14 8.31
C GLY A 398 -0.37 31.66 6.88
N GLU A 399 0.01 32.57 5.98
CA GLU A 399 0.11 32.29 4.54
C GLU A 399 1.17 31.23 4.20
N HIS A 400 2.22 31.12 5.01
CA HIS A 400 3.31 30.15 4.82
C HIS A 400 3.03 28.75 5.40
N ALA A 401 2.01 28.61 6.25
CA ALA A 401 1.84 27.43 7.10
C ALA A 401 1.78 26.12 6.31
N ILE A 402 0.98 26.10 5.23
CA ILE A 402 0.79 24.91 4.41
C ILE A 402 2.05 24.58 3.61
N ALA A 403 2.70 25.58 3.00
CA ALA A 403 3.94 25.37 2.26
C ALA A 403 5.03 24.78 3.17
N MET A 404 5.23 25.37 4.36
CA MET A 404 6.21 24.88 5.33
C MET A 404 5.92 23.45 5.80
N MET A 405 4.68 23.14 6.19
CA MET A 405 4.33 21.78 6.64
C MET A 405 4.52 20.75 5.52
N ARG A 406 4.17 21.10 4.28
CA ARG A 406 4.38 20.23 3.12
C ARG A 406 5.87 20.02 2.81
N LEU A 407 6.68 21.07 2.80
CA LEU A 407 8.12 20.97 2.56
C LEU A 407 8.84 20.15 3.65
N LEU A 408 8.44 20.32 4.91
CA LEU A 408 8.95 19.50 6.02
C LEU A 408 8.65 18.01 5.81
N CYS A 409 7.45 17.69 5.30
CA CYS A 409 7.04 16.33 4.96
C CYS A 409 7.84 15.78 3.77
N GLN A 410 8.11 16.61 2.75
CA GLN A 410 8.89 16.23 1.57
C GLN A 410 10.36 15.92 1.88
N ALA A 411 10.96 16.59 2.87
CA ALA A 411 12.36 16.42 3.25
C ALA A 411 12.66 15.04 3.90
N GLN A 412 11.71 14.46 4.62
CA GLN A 412 11.72 13.13 5.24
C GLN A 412 12.79 12.80 6.30
N SER A 413 14.04 13.29 6.20
CA SER A 413 15.10 13.10 7.22
C SER A 413 15.25 14.31 8.15
N THR A 414 15.85 14.12 9.33
CA THR A 414 16.13 15.23 10.27
C THR A 414 16.99 16.29 9.63
N GLU A 415 18.11 15.87 9.04
CA GLU A 415 19.12 16.79 8.51
C GLU A 415 18.51 17.60 7.35
N ALA A 416 17.75 16.91 6.48
CA ALA A 416 17.02 17.55 5.41
C ALA A 416 15.97 18.53 5.93
N GLN A 417 15.19 18.15 6.94
CA GLN A 417 14.17 19.01 7.56
C GLN A 417 14.78 20.28 8.18
N GLU A 418 15.87 20.15 8.94
CA GLU A 418 16.59 21.29 9.51
C GLU A 418 17.12 22.22 8.41
N SER A 419 17.71 21.66 7.35
CA SER A 419 18.21 22.44 6.21
C SER A 419 17.11 23.17 5.45
N VAL A 420 15.93 22.55 5.28
CA VAL A 420 14.76 23.17 4.64
C VAL A 420 14.21 24.33 5.47
N LEU A 421 14.12 24.17 6.79
CA LEU A 421 13.70 25.24 7.69
C LEU A 421 14.68 26.42 7.65
N ALA A 422 16.00 26.13 7.67
CA ALA A 422 17.02 27.17 7.57
C ALA A 422 17.06 27.86 6.19
N ALA A 423 16.74 27.11 5.12
CA ALA A 423 16.65 27.65 3.77
C ALA A 423 15.41 28.53 3.57
N TRP A 424 14.30 28.21 4.23
CA TRP A 424 13.06 28.98 4.18
C TRP A 424 13.29 30.43 4.64
N GLU A 425 14.01 30.62 5.75
CA GLU A 425 14.35 31.95 6.30
C GLU A 425 15.21 32.82 5.35
N LYS A 426 15.78 32.22 4.31
CA LYS A 426 16.63 32.89 3.31
C LYS A 426 15.95 33.04 1.94
N LEU A 427 14.70 32.61 1.81
CA LEU A 427 13.97 32.71 0.55
C LEU A 427 13.77 34.16 0.13
N SER A 428 13.77 34.40 -1.18
CA SER A 428 13.30 35.67 -1.71
C SER A 428 11.79 35.79 -1.45
N ALA A 429 11.30 37.01 -1.24
CA ALA A 429 9.86 37.24 -1.05
C ALA A 429 9.02 36.74 -2.25
N ASP A 430 9.58 36.79 -3.45
CA ASP A 430 8.92 36.30 -4.67
C ASP A 430 8.83 34.78 -4.73
N ASP A 431 9.86 34.06 -4.31
CA ASP A 431 9.84 32.59 -4.27
C ASP A 431 8.98 32.07 -3.12
N GLU A 432 9.08 32.69 -1.94
CA GLU A 432 8.21 32.40 -0.80
C GLU A 432 6.75 32.55 -1.21
N LYS A 433 6.39 33.68 -1.84
CA LYS A 433 5.03 33.93 -2.31
C LYS A 433 4.53 32.86 -3.27
N VAL A 434 5.35 32.45 -4.24
CA VAL A 434 4.96 31.41 -5.21
C VAL A 434 4.74 30.06 -4.51
N LEU A 435 5.64 29.66 -3.62
CA LEU A 435 5.51 28.41 -2.86
C LEU A 435 4.25 28.43 -1.98
N CYS A 436 4.01 29.52 -1.24
CA CYS A 436 2.81 29.71 -0.43
C CYS A 436 1.53 29.63 -1.26
N ASP A 437 1.48 30.33 -2.40
CA ASP A 437 0.31 30.40 -3.27
C ASP A 437 -0.02 29.05 -3.92
N GLU A 438 0.99 28.34 -4.43
CA GLU A 438 0.78 27.11 -5.18
C GLU A 438 0.65 25.88 -4.29
N MET A 439 1.42 25.78 -3.21
CA MET A 439 1.31 24.66 -2.27
C MET A 439 0.04 24.72 -1.41
N SER A 440 -0.59 25.89 -1.28
CA SER A 440 -1.88 26.06 -0.57
C SER A 440 -3.10 25.96 -1.50
N ARG A 441 -2.92 25.73 -2.80
CA ARG A 441 -4.04 25.63 -3.76
C ARG A 441 -4.64 24.23 -3.73
N THR A 442 -5.92 24.14 -3.36
CA THR A 442 -6.61 22.85 -3.12
C THR A 442 -7.01 22.14 -4.41
N GLY A 443 -7.39 22.90 -5.44
CA GLY A 443 -8.01 22.40 -6.67
C GLY A 443 -9.49 22.05 -6.50
N ILE A 444 -10.09 22.35 -5.35
CA ILE A 444 -11.49 22.04 -5.03
C ILE A 444 -12.24 23.34 -4.75
N ALA A 445 -13.39 23.51 -5.40
CA ALA A 445 -14.24 24.68 -5.20
C ALA A 445 -14.65 24.80 -3.72
N ASP A 446 -14.65 26.03 -3.21
CA ASP A 446 -15.05 26.41 -1.85
C ASP A 446 -14.26 25.81 -0.67
N GLN A 447 -13.27 24.95 -0.93
CA GLN A 447 -12.39 24.43 0.12
C GLN A 447 -11.12 25.27 0.26
N HIS A 448 -10.71 25.49 1.51
CA HIS A 448 -9.49 26.21 1.88
C HIS A 448 -8.93 25.65 3.18
N PHE A 449 -7.63 25.81 3.38
CA PHE A 449 -6.94 25.40 4.60
C PHE A 449 -7.29 26.34 5.76
N ARG A 450 -7.51 25.79 6.95
CA ARG A 450 -7.83 26.56 8.16
C ARG A 450 -6.64 27.36 8.67
N ALA A 451 -5.43 26.82 8.53
CA ALA A 451 -4.18 27.44 8.92
C ALA A 451 -3.83 28.65 8.05
N SER A 452 -4.48 28.83 6.89
CA SER A 452 -4.27 29.97 5.99
C SER A 452 -5.57 30.74 5.76
N ALA A 453 -5.65 31.96 6.31
CA ALA A 453 -6.84 32.81 6.18
C ALA A 453 -7.14 33.24 4.72
N GLN A 454 -6.13 33.19 3.85
CA GLN A 454 -6.25 33.69 2.48
C GLN A 454 -6.65 32.57 1.52
N LYS A 455 -7.86 32.69 0.98
CA LYS A 455 -8.38 31.81 -0.07
C LYS A 455 -7.53 31.93 -1.34
N ARG A 456 -7.25 30.80 -2.00
CA ARG A 456 -6.56 30.73 -3.30
C ARG A 456 -7.55 30.28 -4.38
N PRO A 457 -8.47 31.17 -4.83
CA PRO A 457 -9.46 30.82 -5.84
C PRO A 457 -8.81 30.53 -7.19
N GLY A 458 -9.49 29.72 -8.00
CA GLY A 458 -9.06 29.34 -9.34
C GLY A 458 -8.07 28.17 -9.37
N GLY A 459 -7.99 27.55 -10.54
CA GLY A 459 -7.12 26.43 -10.85
C GLY A 459 -6.51 26.54 -12.25
N PRO A 460 -5.85 25.47 -12.73
CA PRO A 460 -5.67 24.21 -12.02
C PRO A 460 -4.72 24.34 -10.83
N ALA A 461 -4.90 23.49 -9.82
CA ALA A 461 -3.86 23.21 -8.83
C ALA A 461 -2.71 22.47 -9.50
N ILE A 462 -1.47 22.74 -9.08
CA ILE A 462 -0.29 22.15 -9.71
C ILE A 462 0.30 21.07 -8.80
N LEU A 463 0.32 19.84 -9.30
CA LEU A 463 1.11 18.75 -8.75
C LEU A 463 2.47 18.73 -9.44
N VAL A 464 3.54 19.04 -8.71
CA VAL A 464 4.93 18.86 -9.21
C VAL A 464 5.38 17.45 -8.84
N TYR A 465 5.28 16.54 -9.81
CA TYR A 465 5.59 15.13 -9.63
C TYR A 465 7.11 14.90 -9.61
N TYR A 466 7.56 14.25 -8.54
CA TYR A 466 8.92 14.14 -7.99
C TYR A 466 9.44 15.34 -7.19
N SER A 467 8.59 16.28 -6.75
CA SER A 467 9.05 17.36 -5.85
C SER A 467 9.71 16.85 -4.55
N PRO A 468 9.23 15.79 -3.87
CA PRO A 468 9.93 15.26 -2.69
C PRO A 468 11.31 14.67 -3.04
N GLN A 469 11.46 14.10 -4.24
CA GLN A 469 12.76 13.58 -4.68
C GLN A 469 13.76 14.71 -4.96
N LEU A 470 13.31 15.80 -5.60
CA LEU A 470 14.11 17.01 -5.82
C LEU A 470 14.58 17.61 -4.50
N VAL A 471 13.68 17.78 -3.53
CA VAL A 471 14.02 18.31 -2.21
C VAL A 471 15.09 17.42 -1.56
N ARG A 472 14.85 16.10 -1.51
CA ARG A 472 15.77 15.15 -0.87
C ARG A 472 17.14 15.03 -1.55
N SER A 473 17.21 15.17 -2.88
CA SER A 473 18.47 15.02 -3.61
C SER A 473 19.42 16.20 -3.43
N LEU A 474 18.87 17.38 -3.15
CA LEU A 474 19.65 18.60 -2.91
C LEU A 474 19.85 18.90 -1.42
N THR A 475 19.05 18.34 -0.52
CA THR A 475 19.26 18.49 0.94
C THR A 475 20.26 17.47 1.48
N PRO A 476 21.06 17.80 2.51
CA PRO A 476 21.05 19.08 3.24
C PRO A 476 21.85 20.21 2.57
N ASP A 477 22.73 19.87 1.63
CA ASP A 477 23.81 20.77 1.17
C ASP A 477 23.33 22.00 0.39
N SER A 478 22.29 21.83 -0.44
CA SER A 478 21.76 22.83 -1.37
C SER A 478 20.25 23.07 -1.18
N ALA A 479 19.78 23.07 0.08
CA ALA A 479 18.37 23.24 0.41
C ALA A 479 17.75 24.54 -0.17
N SER A 480 18.46 25.67 -0.12
CA SER A 480 17.99 26.94 -0.72
C SER A 480 17.81 26.83 -2.24
N GLN A 481 18.69 26.10 -2.92
CA GLN A 481 18.57 25.86 -4.35
C GLN A 481 17.36 24.98 -4.66
N ALA A 482 17.10 23.95 -3.85
CA ALA A 482 15.93 23.10 -4.01
C ALA A 482 14.62 23.89 -3.97
N LEU A 483 14.49 24.80 -3.00
CA LEU A 483 13.29 25.65 -2.87
C LEU A 483 13.17 26.65 -4.02
N ALA A 484 14.28 27.24 -4.47
CA ALA A 484 14.28 28.15 -5.62
C ALA A 484 13.90 27.44 -6.94
N ILE A 485 14.43 26.24 -7.20
CA ILE A 485 14.07 25.43 -8.36
C ILE A 485 12.58 25.07 -8.31
N LEU A 486 12.08 24.64 -7.14
CA LEU A 486 10.66 24.30 -6.98
C LEU A 486 9.76 25.51 -7.24
N ALA A 487 10.11 26.69 -6.69
CA ALA A 487 9.39 27.94 -6.95
C ALA A 487 9.40 28.30 -8.44
N GLU A 488 10.53 28.13 -9.14
CA GLU A 488 10.63 28.40 -10.56
C GLU A 488 9.80 27.41 -11.41
N VAL A 489 9.79 26.13 -11.05
CA VAL A 489 8.92 25.12 -11.68
C VAL A 489 7.46 25.55 -11.57
N TYR A 490 7.01 25.96 -10.37
CA TYR A 490 5.66 26.48 -10.18
C TYR A 490 5.38 27.73 -11.02
N ARG A 491 6.29 28.69 -11.03
CA ARG A 491 6.18 29.94 -11.81
C ARG A 491 6.04 29.67 -13.31
N ARG A 492 6.85 28.76 -13.86
CA ARG A 492 6.78 28.35 -15.27
C ARG A 492 5.53 27.57 -15.58
N SER A 493 5.14 26.67 -14.70
CA SER A 493 3.90 25.90 -14.83
C SER A 493 2.69 26.83 -14.86
N ARG A 494 2.66 27.87 -14.02
CA ARG A 494 1.57 28.85 -14.00
C ARG A 494 1.46 29.67 -15.29
N LYS A 495 2.55 29.84 -16.06
CA LYS A 495 2.51 30.45 -17.40
C LYS A 495 1.85 29.54 -18.44
N LEU A 496 2.06 28.22 -18.32
CA LEU A 496 1.45 27.23 -19.20
C LEU A 496 -0.02 26.96 -18.84
N TRP A 497 -0.34 27.01 -17.55
CA TRP A 497 -1.69 26.82 -17.02
C TRP A 497 -2.14 28.02 -16.17
N PRO A 498 -2.55 29.13 -16.83
CA PRO A 498 -3.04 30.31 -16.14
C PRO A 498 -4.24 30.02 -15.23
N LEU A 499 -4.42 30.85 -14.19
CA LEU A 499 -5.55 30.71 -13.28
C LEU A 499 -6.87 30.92 -14.02
N THR A 500 -7.73 29.91 -13.92
CA THR A 500 -9.09 29.88 -14.44
C THR A 500 -10.04 29.57 -13.29
N PRO A 501 -11.22 30.20 -13.21
CA PRO A 501 -12.25 29.81 -12.23
C PRO A 501 -12.53 28.30 -12.28
N LEU A 502 -12.61 27.64 -11.12
CA LEU A 502 -12.73 26.17 -11.05
C LEU A 502 -14.04 25.65 -11.65
N GLU A 503 -15.06 26.50 -11.72
CA GLU A 503 -16.36 26.22 -12.30
C GLU A 503 -16.30 26.13 -13.84
N ARG A 504 -15.23 26.66 -14.45
CA ARG A 504 -14.98 26.60 -15.89
C ARG A 504 -14.05 25.44 -16.28
N LEU A 505 -13.54 24.70 -15.31
CA LEU A 505 -12.68 23.55 -15.54
C LEU A 505 -13.50 22.28 -15.34
N ASP A 506 -13.39 21.35 -16.29
CA ASP A 506 -13.80 19.97 -16.07
C ASP A 506 -13.08 19.42 -14.84
N ASP A 507 -13.71 18.49 -14.13
CA ASP A 507 -13.19 17.99 -12.87
C ASP A 507 -11.77 17.41 -13.01
N ASP A 508 -11.53 16.63 -14.08
CA ASP A 508 -10.20 16.09 -14.40
C ASP A 508 -9.16 17.18 -14.75
N ALA A 509 -9.61 18.37 -15.15
CA ALA A 509 -8.77 19.51 -15.48
C ALA A 509 -8.50 20.44 -14.28
N ARG A 510 -9.05 20.17 -13.09
CA ARG A 510 -8.84 20.98 -11.87
C ARG A 510 -7.46 20.79 -11.25
N THR A 511 -6.75 19.73 -11.61
CA THR A 511 -5.33 19.54 -11.28
C THR A 511 -4.54 19.26 -12.54
N VAL A 512 -3.33 19.81 -12.62
CA VAL A 512 -2.34 19.46 -13.66
C VAL A 512 -1.11 18.84 -13.01
N THR A 513 -0.58 17.81 -13.65
CA THR A 513 0.65 17.14 -13.21
C THR A 513 1.82 17.62 -14.05
N VAL A 514 2.80 18.22 -13.40
CA VAL A 514 4.06 18.67 -14.00
C VAL A 514 5.14 17.70 -13.59
N ARG A 515 5.64 16.94 -14.56
CA ARG A 515 6.65 15.90 -14.35
C ARG A 515 8.05 16.47 -14.44
N ILE A 516 8.82 16.38 -13.35
CA ILE A 516 10.20 16.86 -13.28
C ILE A 516 11.23 15.72 -13.30
N ASP A 517 10.91 14.61 -13.99
CA ASP A 517 11.73 13.40 -14.06
C ASP A 517 13.22 13.65 -14.37
N GLN A 518 13.50 14.64 -15.23
CA GLN A 518 14.85 14.97 -15.71
C GLN A 518 15.68 15.79 -14.72
N ILE A 519 15.04 16.43 -13.73
CA ILE A 519 15.69 17.35 -12.80
C ILE A 519 15.48 16.95 -11.33
N LYS A 520 14.85 15.80 -11.05
CA LYS A 520 14.61 15.33 -9.68
C LYS A 520 15.89 14.89 -8.94
N GLU A 521 16.97 14.64 -9.66
CA GLU A 521 18.28 14.18 -9.17
C GLU A 521 19.38 15.10 -9.72
N LEU A 522 19.24 16.40 -9.46
CA LEU A 522 20.29 17.36 -9.82
C LEU A 522 21.47 17.25 -8.84
N PRO A 523 22.72 17.24 -9.33
CA PRO A 523 23.87 17.37 -8.44
C PRO A 523 23.88 18.77 -7.78
N PRO A 524 24.41 18.88 -6.54
CA PRO A 524 24.43 20.12 -5.76
C PRO A 524 25.08 21.34 -6.44
N ASP A 525 25.86 21.12 -7.50
CA ASP A 525 26.64 22.13 -8.23
C ASP A 525 26.11 22.44 -9.65
N THR A 526 24.88 22.02 -9.98
CA THR A 526 24.30 22.39 -11.28
C THR A 526 23.84 23.86 -11.20
N PRO A 527 24.37 24.77 -12.03
CA PRO A 527 24.03 26.20 -11.97
C PRO A 527 22.55 26.48 -12.24
#